data_AF-A0AAJ1UEV0-F1
#
_entry.id   AF-A0AAJ1UEV0-F1
#
_cell.length_a   1.000
_cell.length_b   1.000
_cell.length_c   1.000
_cell.angle_alpha   90.00
_cell.angle_beta   90.00
_cell.angle_gamma   90.00
#
_symmetry.space_group_name_H-M   'P 1'
#
loop_
_entity.id
_entity.type
_entity.pdbx_description
1 polymer ?
#
loop_
_entity_poly.entity_id
_entity_poly.type
_entity_poly.pdbx_seq_one_letter_code
_entity_poly.pdbx_strand_id
1 'polypeptide(L)'
;MSKGDRPWELARPIRAWPGEHFNHEDREVYAVHRAVSLINRNPEDFEFIVLPIDSLREQVEGRGGIDLRYVATLSNEDAVRPVLLGRYHDGTVRMLDGYHRATWLLKHHVSPIGAWLLTPAQTDAIRVHLPPGFLPPGARVTPTD
;
A
#
# COMPACT_ATOMS: atom_id res chain seq x y z
N MET A 1 -14.02 -3.72 24.96
CA MET A 1 -12.73 -4.15 24.41
C MET A 1 -11.64 -3.48 25.23
N SER A 2 -10.64 -4.23 25.63
CA SER A 2 -9.39 -3.72 26.20
C SER A 2 -8.54 -3.10 25.09
N LYS A 3 -7.68 -2.15 25.47
CA LYS A 3 -6.64 -1.62 24.58
C LYS A 3 -5.58 -2.70 24.39
N GLY A 4 -5.46 -3.24 23.18
CA GLY A 4 -4.66 -4.43 22.87
C GLY A 4 -5.47 -5.65 22.42
N ASP A 5 -6.80 -5.58 22.40
CA ASP A 5 -7.67 -6.65 21.86
C ASP A 5 -7.56 -6.76 20.32
N ARG A 6 -7.08 -5.71 19.63
CA ARG A 6 -7.24 -5.53 18.18
C ARG A 6 -5.92 -5.76 17.42
N PRO A 7 -5.90 -6.50 16.29
CA PRO A 7 -4.66 -6.84 15.58
C PRO A 7 -3.78 -5.63 15.19
N TRP A 8 -4.38 -4.48 14.87
CA TRP A 8 -3.64 -3.27 14.51
C TRP A 8 -3.07 -2.49 15.69
N GLU A 9 -3.56 -2.71 16.92
CA GLU A 9 -2.96 -2.14 18.14
C GLU A 9 -1.64 -2.84 18.52
N LEU A 10 -1.47 -4.08 18.06
CA LEU A 10 -0.23 -4.86 18.21
C LEU A 10 0.78 -4.58 17.07
N ALA A 11 0.33 -4.01 15.97
CA ALA A 11 1.16 -3.66 14.82
C ALA A 11 1.89 -2.32 15.02
N ARG A 12 3.02 -2.14 14.32
CA ARG A 12 3.64 -0.80 14.23
C ARG A 12 2.75 0.12 13.38
N PRO A 13 2.58 1.42 13.72
CA PRO A 13 1.76 2.32 12.93
C PRO A 13 2.22 2.41 11.47
N ILE A 14 1.25 2.40 10.55
CA ILE A 14 1.47 2.71 9.14
C ILE A 14 1.81 4.20 9.00
N ARG A 15 2.75 4.50 8.10
CA ARG A 15 3.27 5.84 7.83
C ARG A 15 3.19 6.11 6.32
N ALA A 16 3.00 7.38 5.99
CA ALA A 16 3.14 7.93 4.65
C ALA A 16 3.63 9.37 4.77
N TRP A 17 4.35 9.88 3.77
CA TRP A 17 4.86 11.24 3.76
C TRP A 17 3.79 12.24 3.25
N PRO A 18 3.79 13.51 3.72
CA PRO A 18 2.89 14.52 3.18
C PRO A 18 3.12 14.72 1.67
N GLY A 19 2.06 14.58 0.87
CA GLY A 19 2.17 14.64 -0.59
C GLY A 19 2.68 13.35 -1.24
N GLU A 20 2.81 12.25 -0.51
CA GLU A 20 3.13 10.94 -1.09
C GLU A 20 1.99 10.45 -1.98
N HIS A 21 2.37 10.11 -3.22
CA HIS A 21 1.51 9.58 -4.26
C HIS A 21 2.18 8.32 -4.82
N PHE A 22 1.49 7.18 -4.77
CA PHE A 22 2.00 5.96 -5.40
C PHE A 22 1.39 5.79 -6.80
N ASN A 23 2.20 5.38 -7.77
CA ASN A 23 1.79 5.12 -9.14
C ASN A 23 1.78 3.60 -9.35
N HIS A 24 0.59 2.98 -9.37
CA HIS A 24 0.48 1.57 -9.73
C HIS A 24 0.81 1.39 -11.22
N GLU A 25 1.31 0.24 -11.66
CA GLU A 25 1.86 0.08 -13.03
C GLU A 25 0.80 0.17 -14.15
N ASP A 26 -0.48 0.06 -13.78
CA ASP A 26 -1.66 0.41 -14.59
C ASP A 26 -1.84 1.94 -14.82
N ARG A 27 -0.92 2.75 -14.27
CA ARG A 27 -0.87 4.23 -14.26
C ARG A 27 -1.98 4.93 -13.48
N GLU A 28 -2.60 4.20 -12.56
CA GLU A 28 -3.44 4.78 -11.51
C GLU A 28 -2.58 5.38 -10.40
N VAL A 29 -2.83 6.65 -10.07
CA VAL A 29 -2.13 7.34 -8.97
C VAL A 29 -3.02 7.36 -7.73
N TYR A 30 -2.45 7.02 -6.58
CA TYR A 30 -3.17 6.92 -5.32
C TYR A 30 -2.61 7.90 -4.28
N ALA A 31 -3.49 8.68 -3.64
CA ALA A 31 -3.15 9.61 -2.58
C ALA A 31 -2.99 8.87 -1.23
N VAL A 32 -1.97 8.01 -1.13
CA VAL A 32 -1.67 7.15 0.02
C VAL A 32 -1.69 7.92 1.35
N HIS A 33 -1.15 9.14 1.37
CA HIS A 33 -1.15 10.01 2.55
C HIS A 33 -2.56 10.33 3.08
N ARG A 34 -3.60 10.36 2.22
CA ARG A 34 -5.00 10.53 2.65
C ARG A 34 -5.51 9.26 3.33
N ALA A 35 -5.30 8.09 2.72
CA ALA A 35 -5.69 6.80 3.30
C ALA A 35 -5.07 6.62 4.69
N VAL A 36 -3.74 6.81 4.79
CA VAL A 36 -2.99 6.72 6.05
C VAL A 36 -3.44 7.78 7.07
N SER A 37 -3.80 8.99 6.65
CA SER A 37 -4.38 9.99 7.57
C SER A 37 -5.80 9.67 8.02
N LEU A 38 -6.58 8.86 7.29
CA LEU A 38 -7.90 8.42 7.72
C LEU A 38 -7.80 7.22 8.65
N ILE A 39 -6.99 6.21 8.28
CA ILE A 39 -6.65 5.04 9.11
C ILE A 39 -6.13 5.48 10.50
N ASN A 40 -5.21 6.45 10.55
CA ASN A 40 -4.66 6.94 11.82
C ASN A 40 -5.62 7.84 12.63
N ARG A 41 -6.81 8.17 12.12
CA ARG A 41 -7.88 8.88 12.87
C ARG A 41 -8.98 7.94 13.31
N ASN A 42 -9.50 7.16 12.36
CA ASN A 42 -10.62 6.23 12.54
C ASN A 42 -10.19 4.82 12.09
N PRO A 43 -9.31 4.12 12.83
CA PRO A 43 -8.82 2.80 12.40
C PRO A 43 -9.90 1.72 12.31
N GLU A 44 -11.08 1.94 12.92
CA GLU A 44 -12.21 1.01 12.87
C GLU A 44 -13.04 1.13 11.58
N ASP A 45 -12.87 2.20 10.80
CA ASP A 45 -13.49 2.37 9.48
C ASP A 45 -12.78 1.53 8.39
N PHE A 46 -11.70 0.83 8.74
CA PHE A 46 -10.81 0.10 7.83
C PHE A 46 -10.58 -1.33 8.30
N GLU A 47 -10.51 -2.26 7.34
CA GLU A 47 -10.18 -3.65 7.63
C GLU A 47 -8.66 -3.80 7.82
N PHE A 48 -8.25 -4.48 8.89
CA PHE A 48 -6.86 -4.89 9.10
C PHE A 48 -6.75 -6.41 9.01
N ILE A 49 -5.88 -6.91 8.14
CA ILE A 49 -5.61 -8.33 7.97
C ILE A 49 -4.14 -8.64 8.25
N VAL A 50 -3.86 -9.91 8.54
CA VAL A 50 -2.51 -10.46 8.63
C VAL A 50 -2.42 -11.59 7.61
N LEU A 51 -1.44 -11.53 6.71
CA LEU A 51 -1.30 -12.46 5.58
C LEU A 51 0.14 -12.96 5.40
N PRO A 52 0.36 -14.17 4.84
CA PRO A 52 1.70 -14.65 4.51
C PRO A 52 2.33 -13.75 3.44
N ILE A 53 3.60 -13.37 3.61
CA ILE A 53 4.26 -12.45 2.68
C ILE A 53 4.27 -12.94 1.23
N ASP A 54 4.35 -14.26 1.01
CA ASP A 54 4.33 -14.89 -0.31
C ASP A 54 3.05 -14.61 -1.12
N SER A 55 1.92 -14.33 -0.46
CA SER A 55 0.68 -13.93 -1.15
C SER A 55 0.78 -12.58 -1.88
N LEU A 56 1.82 -11.79 -1.59
CA LEU A 56 2.14 -10.54 -2.27
C LEU A 56 3.30 -10.69 -3.26
N ARG A 57 3.90 -11.88 -3.42
CA ARG A 57 5.12 -12.11 -4.22
C ARG A 57 4.95 -11.69 -5.68
N GLU A 58 3.90 -12.15 -6.34
CA GLU A 58 3.55 -11.79 -7.73
C GLU A 58 3.26 -10.29 -7.90
N GLN A 59 2.91 -9.60 -6.82
CA GLN A 59 2.69 -8.16 -6.85
C GLN A 59 3.98 -7.35 -6.68
N VAL A 60 5.12 -7.96 -6.38
CA VAL A 60 6.38 -7.27 -6.01
C VAL A 60 7.55 -7.69 -6.90
N GLU A 61 7.66 -8.97 -7.25
CA GLU A 61 8.73 -9.47 -8.11
C GLU A 61 8.61 -8.92 -9.54
N GLY A 62 9.75 -8.63 -10.17
CA GLY A 62 9.82 -8.08 -11.53
C GLY A 62 9.51 -6.58 -11.67
N ARG A 63 8.94 -5.90 -10.67
CA ARG A 63 8.60 -4.46 -10.77
C ARG A 63 9.83 -3.57 -10.87
N GLY A 64 9.91 -2.79 -11.95
CA GLY A 64 11.04 -1.89 -12.24
C GLY A 64 11.13 -0.65 -11.34
N GLY A 65 10.05 -0.30 -10.63
CA GLY A 65 9.99 0.89 -9.76
C GLY A 65 10.60 0.73 -8.36
N ILE A 66 11.13 -0.45 -8.00
CA ILE A 66 11.60 -0.74 -6.65
C ILE A 66 13.09 -0.43 -6.51
N ASP A 67 13.42 0.66 -5.81
CA ASP A 67 14.82 0.96 -5.45
C ASP A 67 15.37 -0.06 -4.44
N LEU A 68 16.17 -0.99 -4.96
CA LEU A 68 16.84 -2.02 -4.16
C LEU A 68 17.91 -1.47 -3.20
N ARG A 69 18.39 -0.22 -3.41
CA ARG A 69 19.30 0.45 -2.47
C ARG A 69 18.52 0.92 -1.23
N TYR A 70 17.39 1.58 -1.42
CA TYR A 70 16.49 1.93 -0.31
C TYR A 70 15.98 0.68 0.45
N VAL A 71 15.65 -0.41 -0.26
CA VAL A 71 15.33 -1.71 0.40
C VAL A 71 16.47 -2.14 1.32
N ALA A 72 17.72 -2.07 0.87
CA ALA A 72 18.88 -2.46 1.68
C ALA A 72 19.14 -1.55 2.90
N THR A 73 18.55 -0.35 2.96
CA THR A 73 18.65 0.57 4.11
C THR A 73 17.46 0.50 5.09
N LEU A 74 16.43 -0.30 4.81
CA LEU A 74 15.28 -0.41 5.70
C LEU A 74 15.66 -1.01 7.06
N SER A 75 15.25 -0.33 8.13
CA SER A 75 15.30 -0.90 9.49
C SER A 75 14.27 -2.03 9.62
N ASN A 76 14.51 -2.99 10.51
CA ASN A 76 13.52 -4.03 10.81
C ASN A 76 12.19 -3.40 11.30
N GLU A 77 12.23 -2.34 12.13
CA GLU A 77 11.01 -1.67 12.59
C GLU A 77 10.18 -1.08 11.44
N ASP A 78 10.84 -0.50 10.43
CA ASP A 78 10.16 0.11 9.29
C ASP A 78 9.73 -0.90 8.23
N ALA A 79 10.48 -2.00 8.07
CA ALA A 79 10.12 -3.10 7.19
C ALA A 79 8.86 -3.85 7.67
N VAL A 80 8.67 -4.06 8.98
CA VAL A 80 7.48 -4.74 9.53
C VAL A 80 6.25 -3.84 9.69
N ARG A 81 6.28 -2.59 9.22
CA ARG A 81 5.07 -1.74 9.21
C ARG A 81 4.02 -2.30 8.25
N PRO A 82 2.71 -2.21 8.56
CA PRO A 82 1.65 -2.70 7.70
C PRO A 82 1.63 -2.04 6.31
N VAL A 83 1.40 -2.84 5.26
CA VAL A 83 1.22 -2.35 3.88
C VAL A 83 -0.19 -1.82 3.67
N LEU A 84 -0.42 -1.12 2.55
CA LEU A 84 -1.75 -0.69 2.13
C LEU A 84 -2.18 -1.51 0.91
N LEU A 85 -3.37 -2.10 0.98
CA LEU A 85 -3.99 -2.88 -0.08
C LEU A 85 -5.36 -2.27 -0.44
N GLY A 86 -5.72 -2.28 -1.72
CA GLY A 86 -7.03 -1.87 -2.21
C GLY A 86 -7.78 -3.04 -2.84
N ARG A 87 -9.03 -3.25 -2.44
CA ARG A 87 -9.99 -4.04 -3.23
C ARG A 87 -10.46 -3.23 -4.45
N TYR A 88 -10.72 -3.93 -5.55
CA TYR A 88 -11.28 -3.40 -6.79
C TYR A 88 -12.67 -4.03 -7.04
N HIS A 89 -13.46 -3.46 -7.95
CA HIS A 89 -14.83 -3.93 -8.24
C HIS A 89 -14.88 -5.33 -8.90
N ASP A 90 -13.80 -5.77 -9.51
CA ASP A 90 -13.61 -7.14 -10.03
C ASP A 90 -13.26 -8.17 -8.94
N GLY A 91 -13.17 -7.74 -7.68
CA GLY A 91 -12.74 -8.54 -6.54
C GLY A 91 -11.23 -8.71 -6.39
N THR A 92 -10.42 -8.15 -7.29
CA THR A 92 -8.96 -8.21 -7.16
C THR A 92 -8.46 -7.33 -6.01
N VAL A 93 -7.34 -7.73 -5.42
CA VAL A 93 -6.66 -6.99 -4.34
C VAL A 93 -5.27 -6.61 -4.83
N ARG A 94 -4.98 -5.31 -4.92
CA ARG A 94 -3.66 -4.79 -5.33
C ARG A 94 -3.04 -3.98 -4.20
N MET A 95 -1.74 -4.11 -4.02
CA MET A 95 -0.97 -3.22 -3.15
C MET A 95 -1.04 -1.78 -3.68
N LEU A 96 -1.19 -0.82 -2.76
CA LEU A 96 -1.20 0.61 -3.07
C LEU A 96 -0.01 1.34 -2.42
N ASP A 97 0.53 0.79 -1.33
CA ASP A 97 1.80 1.22 -0.74
C ASP A 97 2.50 0.06 -0.02
N GLY A 98 3.83 0.13 0.04
CA GLY A 98 4.66 -0.74 0.86
C GLY A 98 5.60 -1.66 0.07
N TYR A 99 5.72 -1.49 -1.24
CA TYR A 99 6.51 -2.34 -2.13
C TYR A 99 7.94 -2.62 -1.64
N HIS A 100 8.68 -1.60 -1.22
CA HIS A 100 10.05 -1.77 -0.70
C HIS A 100 10.07 -2.59 0.61
N ARG A 101 9.04 -2.44 1.45
CA ARG A 101 8.87 -3.18 2.72
C ARG A 101 8.52 -4.65 2.42
N ALA A 102 7.58 -4.89 1.51
CA ALA A 102 7.26 -6.24 1.03
C ALA A 102 8.48 -6.92 0.35
N THR A 103 9.26 -6.18 -0.44
CA THR A 103 10.52 -6.68 -1.05
C THR A 103 11.54 -7.09 0.01
N TRP A 104 11.68 -6.30 1.08
CA TRP A 104 12.55 -6.64 2.21
C TRP A 104 12.12 -7.94 2.88
N LEU A 105 10.83 -8.04 3.24
CA LEU A 105 10.26 -9.21 3.92
C LEU A 105 10.38 -10.48 3.06
N LEU A 106 10.13 -10.40 1.75
CA LEU A 106 10.35 -11.50 0.79
C LEU A 106 11.82 -11.94 0.73
N LYS A 107 12.76 -10.99 0.67
CA LYS A 107 14.21 -11.27 0.62
C LYS A 107 14.78 -11.85 1.92
N HIS A 108 14.20 -11.48 3.05
CA HIS A 108 14.62 -11.95 4.38
C HIS A 108 13.77 -13.12 4.90
N HIS A 109 12.84 -13.64 4.10
CA HIS A 109 11.90 -14.72 4.45
C HIS A 109 11.09 -14.45 5.74
N VAL A 110 10.76 -13.18 6.00
CA VAL A 110 10.03 -12.75 7.20
C VAL A 110 8.52 -12.74 6.91
N SER A 111 7.77 -13.50 7.72
CA SER A 111 6.33 -13.70 7.59
C SER A 111 5.72 -13.87 9.00
N PRO A 112 4.46 -13.47 9.24
CA PRO A 112 3.53 -12.80 8.32
C PRO A 112 3.75 -11.29 8.22
N ILE A 113 2.98 -10.63 7.35
CA ILE A 113 2.88 -9.16 7.28
C ILE A 113 1.48 -8.71 7.69
N GLY A 114 1.37 -7.53 8.30
CA GLY A 114 0.07 -6.85 8.49
C GLY A 114 -0.30 -6.01 7.26
N ALA A 115 -1.59 -5.82 7.00
CA ALA A 115 -2.05 -4.94 5.93
C ALA A 115 -3.38 -4.25 6.29
N TRP A 116 -3.47 -2.98 5.91
CA TRP A 116 -4.75 -2.27 5.84
C TRP A 116 -5.39 -2.52 4.47
N LEU A 117 -6.64 -2.99 4.47
CA LEU A 117 -7.36 -3.40 3.27
C LEU A 117 -8.58 -2.49 3.04
N LEU A 118 -8.50 -1.66 2.02
CA LEU A 118 -9.55 -0.73 1.63
C LEU A 118 -10.69 -1.47 0.90
N THR A 119 -11.93 -1.10 1.19
CA THR A 119 -13.09 -1.45 0.35
C THR A 119 -13.00 -0.75 -1.02
N PRO A 120 -13.69 -1.23 -2.09
CA PRO A 120 -13.63 -0.60 -3.41
C PRO A 120 -13.96 0.90 -3.39
N ALA A 121 -14.99 1.31 -2.63
CA ALA A 121 -15.35 2.71 -2.46
C ALA A 121 -14.25 3.55 -1.77
N GLN A 122 -13.50 2.96 -0.82
CA GLN A 122 -12.35 3.62 -0.19
C GLN A 122 -11.13 3.67 -1.13
N THR A 123 -10.88 2.62 -1.93
CA THR A 123 -9.86 2.60 -2.99
C THR A 123 -10.12 3.71 -4.02
N ASP A 124 -11.37 3.81 -4.51
CA ASP A 124 -11.76 4.83 -5.47
C ASP A 124 -11.65 6.26 -4.89
N ALA A 125 -12.08 6.47 -3.64
CA ALA A 125 -12.04 7.77 -2.98
C ALA A 125 -10.62 8.33 -2.72
N ILE A 126 -9.57 7.50 -2.84
CA ILE A 126 -8.16 7.93 -2.77
C ILE A 126 -7.45 7.90 -4.13
N ARG A 127 -8.12 7.50 -5.22
CA ARG A 127 -7.56 7.59 -6.58
C ARG A 127 -7.45 9.06 -7.00
N VAL A 128 -6.36 9.40 -7.69
CA VAL A 128 -6.05 10.74 -8.17
C VAL A 128 -6.15 10.76 -9.69
N HIS A 129 -7.14 11.49 -10.19
CA HIS A 129 -7.29 11.78 -11.61
C HIS A 129 -6.31 12.90 -12.00
N LEU A 130 -5.15 12.53 -12.52
CA LEU A 130 -4.21 13.48 -13.11
C LEU A 130 -4.62 13.83 -14.55
N PRO A 131 -4.66 15.11 -14.95
CA PRO A 131 -4.89 15.47 -16.35
C PRO A 131 -3.77 14.91 -17.25
N PRO A 132 -4.03 14.57 -18.52
CA PRO A 132 -3.06 13.83 -19.34
C PRO A 132 -1.68 14.46 -19.47
N GLY A 133 -1.57 15.79 -19.45
CA GLY A 133 -0.30 16.53 -19.49
C GLY A 133 0.53 16.49 -18.20
N PHE A 134 0.01 15.93 -17.10
CA PHE A 134 0.71 15.72 -15.83
C PHE A 134 1.06 14.25 -15.57
N LEU A 135 0.73 13.35 -16.50
CA LEU A 135 1.14 11.95 -16.43
C LEU A 135 2.63 11.83 -16.82
N PRO A 136 3.43 11.02 -16.10
CA PRO A 136 4.83 10.80 -16.48
C PRO A 136 4.93 10.11 -17.86
N PRO A 137 6.01 10.34 -18.63
CA PRO A 137 6.20 9.69 -19.93
C PRO A 137 6.11 8.16 -19.83
N GLY A 138 5.05 7.59 -20.39
CA GLY A 138 4.72 6.18 -20.23
C GLY A 138 3.33 5.92 -19.62
N ALA A 139 2.28 6.49 -20.21
CA ALA A 139 0.86 6.23 -19.98
C ALA A 139 0.20 5.90 -21.34
N ARG A 140 -0.91 5.15 -21.55
CA ARG A 140 -1.86 4.33 -20.76
C ARG A 140 -2.39 4.85 -19.41
N VAL A 141 -2.87 6.08 -19.35
CA VAL A 141 -4.20 6.28 -18.78
C VAL A 141 -5.05 6.63 -20.00
N THR A 142 -6.23 6.03 -20.15
CA THR A 142 -7.19 6.55 -21.13
C THR A 142 -7.80 7.79 -20.51
N PRO A 143 -7.69 8.99 -21.12
CA PRO A 143 -8.39 10.16 -20.63
C PRO A 143 -9.89 9.86 -20.58
N THR A 144 -10.53 10.20 -19.48
CA THR A 144 -11.98 10.40 -19.42
C THR A 144 -12.24 11.89 -19.49
N ASP A 145 -13.10 12.29 -20.43
CA ASP A 145 -13.46 13.69 -20.73
C ASP A 145 -14.29 14.35 -19.59
#